data_AF-A0A0D2Y2J5-F1
#
_entry.id   AF-A0A0D2Y2J5-F1
#
_cell.length_a   1.000
_cell.length_b   1.000
_cell.length_c   1.000
_cell.angle_alpha   90.00
_cell.angle_beta   90.00
_cell.angle_gamma   90.00
#
_symmetry.space_group_name_H-M   'P 1'
#
loop_
_entity.id
_entity.type
_entity.pdbx_description
1 polymer ?
#
loop_
_entity_poly.entity_id
_entity_poly.type
_entity_poly.pdbx_seq_one_letter_code
_entity_poly.pdbx_strand_id
1 'polypeptide(L)'
;MAHALQLNVEFSPDILCAEANESSPPAVEKESRRRLMWACYILDAWTGSGVDQLTLLREADIKIQLPCNERNFRLRIPCVTETLGVGHVLQFLPPAIVPRRPASNMGIMAYYIRIVTLWKRVVRYVKHLNTSPPPWLPESDFAALDADLRSWGRHLPEFISYSTDTIYARLESDQLGSLVLLHCTYHHNLLDLYRISMPDLFKLIKPFYFPPNQQEFLQSLQADCFYHAKQISTILAEAVQHGARYLADSLLPCFAYDSSRVMLYYIARLLDLSRPDAETIVVDAINAVESNSKILRTMAALFPLADSLATTTERWLAKIRKTFAQDEHMSDRPLHGDEERYATKTLKSVQY
;
A
#
# COMPACT_ATOMS: atom_id res chain seq x y z
N MET A 1 21.59 -15.74 6.92
CA MET A 1 22.75 -14.86 6.65
C MET A 1 22.71 -13.55 7.43
N ALA A 2 21.61 -12.78 7.43
CA ALA A 2 21.52 -11.51 8.18
C ALA A 2 21.84 -11.64 9.69
N HIS A 3 21.31 -12.65 10.38
CA HIS A 3 21.65 -12.94 11.78
C HIS A 3 23.11 -13.37 11.98
N ALA A 4 23.68 -14.16 11.04
CA ALA A 4 25.07 -14.58 11.11
C ALA A 4 26.04 -13.39 10.98
N LEU A 5 25.65 -12.37 10.21
CA LEU A 5 26.37 -11.10 10.07
C LEU A 5 26.02 -10.07 11.16
N GLN A 6 25.18 -10.46 12.13
CA GLN A 6 24.69 -9.61 13.23
C GLN A 6 24.16 -8.25 12.76
N LEU A 7 23.48 -8.20 11.61
CA LEU A 7 22.96 -6.96 11.05
C LEU A 7 21.78 -6.38 11.85
N ASN A 8 21.17 -7.19 12.70
CA ASN A 8 20.02 -6.84 13.53
C ASN A 8 20.39 -6.09 14.81
N VAL A 9 21.68 -5.87 15.10
CA VAL A 9 22.16 -5.06 16.22
C VAL A 9 23.12 -3.99 15.71
N GLU A 10 23.23 -2.87 16.42
CA GLU A 10 24.21 -1.84 16.06
C GLU A 10 25.63 -2.41 16.19
N PHE A 11 26.44 -2.22 15.16
CA PHE A 11 27.79 -2.77 15.14
C PHE A 11 28.70 -2.16 16.22
N SER A 12 28.44 -0.90 16.58
CA SER A 12 29.20 -0.15 17.59
C SER A 12 28.26 0.82 18.31
N PRO A 13 28.47 1.07 19.62
CA PRO A 13 27.71 2.07 20.35
C PRO A 13 28.01 3.51 19.90
N ASP A 14 29.13 3.74 19.22
CA ASP A 14 29.49 5.06 18.68
C ASP A 14 28.71 5.36 17.38
N ILE A 15 27.44 5.72 17.52
CA ILE A 15 26.57 6.06 16.38
C ILE A 15 27.06 7.32 15.64
N LEU A 16 27.65 8.26 16.37
CA LEU A 16 28.09 9.55 15.83
C LEU A 16 29.49 9.53 15.22
N CYS A 17 30.18 8.40 15.23
CA CYS A 17 31.57 8.28 14.77
C CYS A 17 32.48 9.33 15.45
N ALA A 18 32.27 9.56 16.75
CA ALA A 18 33.04 10.52 17.53
C ALA A 18 34.39 9.93 17.98
N GLU A 19 34.51 8.61 18.06
CA GLU A 19 35.74 7.94 18.45
C GLU A 19 36.70 7.86 17.27
N ALA A 20 37.90 8.44 17.42
CA ALA A 20 38.97 8.42 16.42
C ALA A 20 39.74 7.07 16.42
N ASN A 21 39.03 5.96 16.46
CA ASN A 21 39.62 4.62 16.39
C ASN A 21 39.65 4.16 14.93
N GLU A 22 40.84 3.93 14.37
CA GLU A 22 41.04 3.47 12.98
C GLU A 22 40.33 2.13 12.68
N SER A 23 40.03 1.32 13.72
CA SER A 23 39.31 0.05 13.57
C SER A 23 37.78 0.19 13.59
N SER A 24 37.23 1.38 13.89
CA SER A 24 35.78 1.62 13.87
C SER A 24 35.29 1.88 12.44
N PRO A 25 34.19 1.23 12.01
CA PRO A 25 33.72 1.40 10.64
C PRO A 25 33.20 2.82 10.42
N PRO A 26 33.40 3.37 9.21
CA PRO A 26 32.94 4.72 8.87
C PRO A 26 31.41 4.82 8.91
N ALA A 27 30.90 6.05 9.04
CA ALA A 27 29.46 6.34 9.10
C ALA A 27 28.67 5.69 7.94
N VAL A 28 29.26 5.66 6.74
CA VAL A 28 28.65 5.05 5.54
C VAL A 28 28.48 3.56 5.69
N GLU A 29 29.44 2.85 6.28
CA GLU A 29 29.35 1.40 6.47
C GLU A 29 28.30 1.06 7.53
N LYS A 30 28.29 1.79 8.66
CA LYS A 30 27.26 1.66 9.70
C LYS A 30 25.85 1.87 9.13
N GLU A 31 25.64 2.95 8.35
CA GLU A 31 24.36 3.21 7.69
C GLU A 31 24.01 2.16 6.63
N SER A 32 24.98 1.69 5.85
CA SER A 32 24.78 0.65 4.82
C SER A 32 24.31 -0.67 5.44
N ARG A 33 24.86 -1.05 6.59
CA ARG A 33 24.43 -2.24 7.34
C ARG A 33 23.01 -2.09 7.87
N ARG A 34 22.64 -0.91 8.41
CA ARG A 34 21.26 -0.62 8.83
C ARG A 34 20.28 -0.72 7.65
N ARG A 35 20.60 -0.06 6.53
CA ARG A 35 19.78 -0.13 5.30
C ARG A 35 19.65 -1.56 4.77
N LEU A 36 20.72 -2.34 4.78
CA LEU A 36 20.70 -3.74 4.35
C LEU A 36 19.80 -4.59 5.26
N MET A 37 19.91 -4.46 6.58
CA MET A 37 19.04 -5.18 7.51
C MET A 37 17.56 -4.84 7.29
N TRP A 38 17.25 -3.56 7.14
CA TRP A 38 15.88 -3.12 6.89
C TRP A 38 15.36 -3.53 5.51
N ALA A 39 16.20 -3.61 4.49
CA ALA A 39 15.84 -4.18 3.20
C ALA A 39 15.52 -5.68 3.31
N CYS A 40 16.31 -6.45 4.08
CA CYS A 40 15.98 -7.84 4.39
C CYS A 40 14.64 -7.96 5.12
N TYR A 41 14.36 -7.08 6.09
CA TYR A 41 13.07 -7.03 6.78
C TYR A 41 11.90 -6.78 5.82
N ILE A 42 12.02 -5.81 4.92
CA ILE A 42 10.98 -5.50 3.93
C ILE A 42 10.72 -6.72 3.04
N LEU A 43 11.76 -7.35 2.50
CA LEU A 43 11.62 -8.53 1.64
C LEU A 43 10.99 -9.71 2.38
N ASP A 44 11.42 -9.97 3.62
CA ASP A 44 10.86 -11.03 4.47
C ASP A 44 9.37 -10.78 4.77
N ALA A 45 9.00 -9.53 5.07
CA ALA A 45 7.62 -9.15 5.29
C ALA A 45 6.77 -9.44 4.04
N TRP A 46 7.14 -8.90 2.88
CA TRP A 46 6.40 -9.08 1.63
C TRP A 46 6.28 -10.55 1.21
N THR A 47 7.35 -11.33 1.39
CA THR A 47 7.36 -12.76 1.07
C THR A 47 6.48 -13.57 2.03
N GLY A 48 6.52 -13.25 3.32
CA GLY A 48 5.72 -13.96 4.32
C GLY A 48 4.23 -13.71 4.21
N SER A 49 3.81 -12.57 3.63
CA SER A 49 2.40 -12.25 3.35
C SER A 49 1.48 -12.35 4.58
N GLY A 50 2.01 -12.16 5.80
CA GLY A 50 1.25 -12.29 7.05
C GLY A 50 1.09 -13.71 7.57
N VAL A 51 1.81 -14.68 7.01
CA VAL A 51 1.95 -16.04 7.56
C VAL A 51 3.25 -16.10 8.36
N ASP A 52 3.14 -16.18 9.68
CA ASP A 52 4.31 -16.10 10.58
C ASP A 52 5.32 -17.21 10.31
N GLN A 53 4.87 -18.40 9.92
CA GLN A 53 5.75 -19.53 9.57
C GLN A 53 6.57 -19.28 8.28
N LEU A 54 6.18 -18.30 7.47
CA LEU A 54 6.88 -17.92 6.24
C LEU A 54 7.77 -16.68 6.43
N THR A 55 7.78 -16.08 7.63
CA THR A 55 8.66 -14.97 7.98
C THR A 55 9.80 -15.43 8.87
N LEU A 56 11.01 -14.91 8.62
CA LEU A 56 12.20 -15.21 9.40
C LEU A 56 12.51 -14.12 10.44
N LEU A 57 12.09 -12.88 10.18
CA LEU A 57 12.48 -11.71 10.95
C LEU A 57 11.33 -11.18 11.81
N ARG A 58 11.54 -11.16 13.12
CA ARG A 58 10.65 -10.51 14.09
C ARG A 58 11.18 -9.13 14.41
N GLU A 59 10.28 -8.15 14.45
CA GLU A 59 10.58 -6.75 14.76
C GLU A 59 11.26 -6.61 16.12
N ALA A 60 10.85 -7.44 17.09
CA ALA A 60 11.41 -7.47 18.43
C ALA A 60 12.90 -7.85 18.45
N ASP A 61 13.41 -8.55 17.43
CA ASP A 61 14.81 -8.98 17.36
C ASP A 61 15.72 -7.98 16.61
N ILE A 62 15.14 -6.91 16.06
CA ILE A 62 15.86 -5.85 15.34
C ILE A 62 16.10 -4.67 16.30
N LYS A 63 17.35 -4.50 16.73
CA LYS A 63 17.81 -3.52 17.73
C LYS A 63 18.69 -2.43 17.10
N ILE A 64 18.30 -1.96 15.92
CA ILE A 64 18.97 -0.88 15.19
C ILE A 64 18.02 0.31 14.99
N GLN A 65 18.58 1.49 14.78
CA GLN A 65 17.79 2.67 14.38
C GLN A 65 17.33 2.59 12.91
N LEU A 66 16.30 3.34 12.55
CA LEU A 66 15.82 3.44 11.17
C LEU A 66 16.84 4.17 10.28
N PRO A 67 16.81 3.95 8.95
CA PRO A 67 17.73 4.61 8.03
C PRO A 67 17.64 6.13 8.08
N CYS A 68 18.78 6.80 7.93
CA CYS A 68 18.82 8.25 7.84
C CYS A 68 18.41 8.73 6.43
N ASN A 69 18.18 10.04 6.31
CA ASN A 69 17.89 10.68 5.03
C ASN A 69 19.05 10.55 4.05
N GLU A 70 18.72 10.62 2.77
CA GLU A 70 19.67 10.37 1.68
C GLU A 70 20.83 11.37 1.65
N ARG A 71 20.59 12.62 2.05
CA ARG A 71 21.64 13.63 2.19
C ARG A 71 22.68 13.21 3.22
N ASN A 72 22.26 12.81 4.41
CA ASN A 72 23.17 12.40 5.47
C ASN A 72 23.96 11.15 5.07
N PHE A 73 23.33 10.19 4.39
CA PHE A 73 24.02 9.02 3.87
C PHE A 73 25.08 9.37 2.82
N ARG A 74 24.72 10.14 1.78
CA ARG A 74 25.64 10.53 0.69
C ARG A 74 26.81 11.38 1.18
N LEU A 75 26.54 12.31 2.09
CA LEU A 75 27.55 13.20 2.67
C LEU A 75 28.32 12.57 3.83
N ARG A 76 28.06 11.29 4.15
CA ARG A 76 28.72 10.55 5.24
C ARG A 76 28.55 11.20 6.61
N ILE A 77 27.42 11.88 6.83
CA ILE A 77 27.10 12.58 8.07
C ILE A 77 26.45 11.57 9.03
N PRO A 78 27.13 11.17 10.12
CA PRO A 78 26.53 10.30 11.11
C PRO A 78 25.43 11.05 11.87
N CYS A 79 24.35 10.35 12.21
CA CYS A 79 23.22 10.94 12.91
C CYS A 79 22.43 9.89 13.68
N VAL A 80 21.75 10.33 14.74
CA VAL A 80 20.78 9.53 15.48
C VAL A 80 19.40 9.70 14.85
N THR A 81 18.73 8.58 14.60
CA THR A 81 17.34 8.50 14.13
C THR A 81 16.49 7.75 15.16
N GLU A 82 15.18 7.72 14.94
CA GLU A 82 14.29 6.86 15.71
C GLU A 82 14.49 5.39 15.34
N THR A 83 14.14 4.50 16.25
CA THR A 83 13.93 3.07 16.00
C THR A 83 12.55 2.86 15.36
N LEU A 84 12.15 1.59 15.16
CA LEU A 84 10.85 1.26 14.60
C LEU A 84 9.69 1.89 15.40
N GLY A 85 9.82 1.91 16.74
CA GLY A 85 8.88 2.59 17.62
C GLY A 85 8.93 4.11 17.43
N VAL A 86 7.77 4.72 17.13
CA VAL A 86 7.64 6.17 16.95
C VAL A 86 8.13 6.89 18.21
N GLY A 87 8.99 7.89 18.04
CA GLY A 87 9.57 8.68 19.15
C GLY A 87 10.63 7.96 19.99
N HIS A 88 10.94 6.69 19.71
CA HIS A 88 11.93 5.92 20.46
C HIS A 88 13.28 5.95 19.77
N VAL A 89 14.37 6.16 20.52
CA VAL A 89 15.76 6.02 20.03
C VAL A 89 16.42 4.78 20.66
N LEU A 90 17.64 4.46 20.25
CA LEU A 90 18.42 3.37 20.83
C LEU A 90 18.65 3.61 22.34
N GLN A 91 18.31 2.62 23.17
CA GLN A 91 18.27 2.76 24.63
C GLN A 91 19.64 3.01 25.28
N PHE A 92 20.73 2.60 24.64
CA PHE A 92 22.08 2.78 25.16
C PHE A 92 22.66 4.18 24.88
N LEU A 93 21.97 5.04 24.11
CA LEU A 93 22.49 6.35 23.77
C LEU A 93 22.47 7.29 24.98
N PRO A 94 23.59 7.99 25.28
CA PRO A 94 23.60 9.05 26.28
C PRO A 94 22.61 10.16 25.93
N PRO A 95 21.87 10.73 26.90
CA PRO A 95 20.94 11.83 26.63
C PRO A 95 21.58 13.04 25.94
N ALA A 96 22.87 13.29 26.17
CA ALA A 96 23.62 14.40 25.57
C ALA A 96 23.75 14.32 24.04
N ILE A 97 23.67 13.12 23.46
CA ILE A 97 23.84 12.93 22.00
C ILE A 97 22.51 12.73 21.26
N VAL A 98 21.40 12.60 21.99
CA VAL A 98 20.08 12.43 21.39
C VAL A 98 19.58 13.79 20.90
N PRO A 99 19.35 13.98 19.59
CA PRO A 99 18.86 15.24 19.06
C PRO A 99 17.42 15.50 19.55
N ARG A 100 17.03 16.77 19.67
CA ARG A 100 15.66 17.16 20.08
C ARG A 100 14.56 16.55 19.19
N ARG A 101 14.86 16.34 17.90
CA ARG A 101 13.94 15.76 16.91
C ARG A 101 14.65 14.68 16.09
N PRO A 102 14.83 13.45 16.60
CA PRO A 102 15.52 12.38 15.87
C PRO A 102 14.84 12.03 14.54
N ALA A 103 13.51 12.15 14.46
CA ALA A 103 12.75 12.00 13.21
C ALA A 103 13.21 12.93 12.08
N SER A 104 13.77 14.10 12.38
CA SER A 104 14.27 15.03 11.34
C SER A 104 15.46 14.47 10.55
N ASN A 105 16.13 13.45 11.08
CA ASN A 105 17.21 12.76 10.40
C ASN A 105 16.72 11.58 9.55
N MET A 106 15.45 11.17 9.63
CA MET A 106 14.89 10.04 8.88
C MET A 106 14.61 10.41 7.42
N GLY A 107 14.79 9.44 6.51
CA GLY A 107 14.43 9.56 5.09
C GLY A 107 13.18 8.78 4.71
N ILE A 108 12.78 8.84 3.43
CA ILE A 108 11.63 8.09 2.88
C ILE A 108 11.67 6.60 3.25
N MET A 109 12.85 5.97 3.17
CA MET A 109 13.01 4.55 3.51
C MET A 109 12.58 4.23 4.96
N ALA A 110 12.82 5.12 5.91
CA ALA A 110 12.44 4.95 7.30
C ALA A 110 10.92 4.92 7.48
N TYR A 111 10.20 5.79 6.76
CA TYR A 111 8.73 5.81 6.74
C TYR A 111 8.16 4.64 5.94
N TYR A 112 8.86 4.21 4.88
CA TYR A 112 8.50 3.02 4.11
C TYR A 112 8.54 1.75 4.97
N ILE A 113 9.59 1.59 5.79
CA ILE A 113 9.68 0.49 6.75
C ILE A 113 8.47 0.49 7.70
N ARG A 114 8.10 1.65 8.25
CA ARG A 114 6.94 1.77 9.16
C ARG A 114 5.63 1.35 8.51
N ILE A 115 5.38 1.78 7.26
CA ILE A 115 4.14 1.41 6.57
C ILE A 115 4.13 -0.07 6.15
N VAL A 116 5.29 -0.67 5.86
CA VAL A 116 5.42 -2.13 5.64
C VAL A 116 5.17 -2.91 6.93
N THR A 117 5.60 -2.40 8.09
CA THR A 117 5.26 -3.02 9.38
C THR A 117 3.76 -2.99 9.65
N LEU A 118 3.07 -1.90 9.32
CA LEU A 118 1.60 -1.85 9.38
C LEU A 118 0.98 -2.85 8.41
N TRP A 119 1.49 -2.94 7.18
CA TRP A 119 1.04 -3.92 6.20
C TRP A 119 1.11 -5.35 6.70
N LYS A 120 2.24 -5.75 7.29
CA LYS A 120 2.42 -7.09 7.87
C LYS A 120 1.33 -7.41 8.90
N ARG A 121 0.91 -6.42 9.71
CA ARG A 121 -0.20 -6.57 10.67
C ARG A 121 -1.55 -6.69 9.96
N VAL A 122 -1.80 -5.88 8.92
CA VAL A 122 -3.02 -5.95 8.10
C VAL A 122 -3.17 -7.33 7.45
N VAL A 123 -2.16 -7.83 6.73
CA VAL A 123 -2.27 -9.13 6.06
C VAL A 123 -2.38 -10.30 7.04
N ARG A 124 -1.76 -10.19 8.23
CA ARG A 124 -1.97 -11.15 9.32
C ARG A 124 -3.41 -11.12 9.81
N TYR A 125 -3.98 -9.93 10.04
CA TYR A 125 -5.38 -9.77 10.42
C TYR A 125 -6.32 -10.39 9.39
N VAL A 126 -6.15 -10.07 8.10
CA VAL A 126 -7.07 -10.57 7.07
C VAL A 126 -6.98 -12.09 6.83
N LYS A 127 -5.88 -12.73 7.22
CA LYS A 127 -5.78 -14.20 7.21
C LYS A 127 -6.48 -14.87 8.41
N HIS A 128 -6.72 -14.13 9.49
CA HIS A 128 -7.26 -14.66 10.75
C HIS A 128 -8.52 -13.91 11.20
N LEU A 129 -9.40 -13.55 10.26
CA LEU A 129 -10.63 -12.79 10.56
C LEU A 129 -11.50 -13.42 11.65
N ASN A 130 -11.48 -14.76 11.74
CA ASN A 130 -12.31 -15.52 12.68
C ASN A 130 -11.81 -15.49 14.14
N THR A 131 -10.63 -14.92 14.41
CA THR A 131 -10.10 -14.80 15.78
C THR A 131 -10.23 -13.38 16.33
N SER A 132 -10.68 -12.43 15.51
CA SER A 132 -10.82 -11.02 15.89
C SER A 132 -12.28 -10.68 16.21
N PRO A 133 -12.54 -9.73 17.13
CA PRO A 133 -13.87 -9.15 17.27
C PRO A 133 -14.38 -8.57 15.95
N PRO A 134 -15.70 -8.47 15.76
CA PRO A 134 -16.27 -7.85 14.56
C PRO A 134 -15.72 -6.45 14.26
N PRO A 135 -15.53 -6.08 12.98
CA PRO A 135 -14.80 -4.87 12.58
C PRO A 135 -15.49 -3.55 12.96
N TRP A 136 -16.79 -3.58 13.22
CA TRP A 136 -17.56 -2.41 13.68
C TRP A 136 -17.44 -2.15 15.19
N LEU A 137 -16.75 -3.01 15.94
CA LEU A 137 -16.49 -2.80 17.36
C LEU A 137 -15.21 -1.96 17.57
N PRO A 138 -15.21 -0.96 18.47
CA PRO A 138 -14.04 -0.13 18.75
C PRO A 138 -12.80 -0.91 19.23
N GLU A 139 -13.01 -2.02 19.93
CA GLU A 139 -11.98 -2.90 20.48
C GLU A 139 -11.44 -3.93 19.48
N SER A 140 -11.96 -3.94 18.24
CA SER A 140 -11.51 -4.87 17.21
C SER A 140 -10.10 -4.55 16.71
N ASP A 141 -9.38 -5.58 16.27
CA ASP A 141 -8.08 -5.37 15.62
C ASP A 141 -8.22 -4.52 14.35
N PHE A 142 -9.37 -4.60 13.68
CA PHE A 142 -9.71 -3.75 12.54
C PHE A 142 -9.67 -2.27 12.91
N ALA A 143 -10.40 -1.87 13.97
CA ALA A 143 -10.47 -0.48 14.39
C ALA A 143 -9.09 0.06 14.81
N ALA A 144 -8.28 -0.77 15.49
CA ALA A 144 -6.91 -0.42 15.83
C ALA A 144 -6.01 -0.24 14.58
N LEU A 145 -6.09 -1.14 13.60
CA LEU A 145 -5.32 -1.05 12.36
C LEU A 145 -5.73 0.14 11.49
N ASP A 146 -7.04 0.40 11.39
CA ASP A 146 -7.59 1.57 10.69
C ASP A 146 -7.09 2.87 11.31
N ALA A 147 -7.16 2.98 12.65
CA ALA A 147 -6.67 4.12 13.39
C ALA A 147 -5.15 4.33 13.20
N ASP A 148 -4.37 3.25 13.25
CA ASP A 148 -2.92 3.29 13.05
C ASP A 148 -2.56 3.76 11.63
N LEU A 149 -3.22 3.26 10.58
CA LEU A 149 -3.00 3.68 9.20
C LEU A 149 -3.41 5.15 8.98
N ARG A 150 -4.59 5.56 9.46
CA ARG A 150 -5.05 6.95 9.37
C ARG A 150 -4.14 7.89 10.18
N SER A 151 -3.61 7.43 11.32
CA SER A 151 -2.64 8.19 12.11
C SER A 151 -1.32 8.35 11.36
N TRP A 152 -0.81 7.28 10.75
CA TRP A 152 0.41 7.33 9.94
C TRP A 152 0.30 8.36 8.81
N GLY A 153 -0.81 8.35 8.06
CA GLY A 153 -1.03 9.29 6.95
C GLY A 153 -1.11 10.75 7.42
N ARG A 154 -1.80 11.02 8.55
CA ARG A 154 -1.95 12.37 9.10
C ARG A 154 -0.66 12.95 9.69
N HIS A 155 0.25 12.11 10.16
CA HIS A 155 1.51 12.53 10.79
C HIS A 155 2.72 12.40 9.87
N LEU A 156 2.52 12.26 8.56
CA LEU A 156 3.62 12.32 7.61
C LEU A 156 4.27 13.71 7.64
N PRO A 157 5.61 13.80 7.72
CA PRO A 157 6.31 15.06 7.52
C PRO A 157 6.03 15.66 6.14
N GLU A 158 6.04 16.99 6.08
CA GLU A 158 5.82 17.76 4.85
C GLU A 158 6.72 17.32 3.69
N PHE A 159 8.00 17.02 3.95
CA PHE A 159 8.99 16.64 2.93
C PHE A 159 8.72 15.30 2.21
N ILE A 160 7.76 14.51 2.72
CA ILE A 160 7.27 13.27 2.10
C ILE A 160 5.75 13.26 1.91
N SER A 161 5.08 14.38 2.15
CA SER A 161 3.67 14.54 1.78
C SER A 161 3.53 14.44 0.25
N TYR A 162 2.43 13.88 -0.24
CA TYR A 162 2.21 13.79 -1.69
C TYR A 162 1.64 15.13 -2.17
N SER A 163 2.53 16.02 -2.58
CA SER A 163 2.22 17.36 -3.10
C SER A 163 3.10 17.66 -4.29
N THR A 164 2.65 18.59 -5.14
CA THR A 164 3.41 19.06 -6.31
C THR A 164 4.82 19.53 -5.93
N ASP A 165 4.94 20.32 -4.86
CA ASP A 165 6.24 20.80 -4.36
C ASP A 165 7.16 19.64 -3.96
N THR A 166 6.62 18.65 -3.25
CA THR A 166 7.39 17.47 -2.86
C THR A 166 7.78 16.64 -4.07
N ILE A 167 6.91 16.48 -5.07
CA ILE A 167 7.21 15.77 -6.31
C ILE A 167 8.40 16.42 -7.03
N TYR A 168 8.39 17.74 -7.22
CA TYR A 168 9.51 18.45 -7.85
C TYR A 168 10.80 18.32 -7.05
N ALA A 169 10.75 18.49 -5.72
CA ALA A 169 11.92 18.27 -4.86
C ALA A 169 12.46 16.82 -4.98
N ARG A 170 11.57 15.83 -5.16
CA ARG A 170 11.97 14.43 -5.33
C ARG A 170 12.44 14.08 -6.74
N LEU A 171 12.01 14.80 -7.76
CA LEU A 171 12.60 14.72 -9.10
C LEU A 171 14.07 15.17 -9.07
N GLU A 172 14.37 16.31 -8.43
CA GLU A 172 15.74 16.83 -8.33
C GLU A 172 16.67 15.92 -7.52
N SER A 173 16.15 15.32 -6.44
CA SER A 173 16.94 14.42 -5.58
C SER A 173 17.03 12.96 -6.09
N ASP A 174 16.36 12.64 -7.20
CA ASP A 174 16.19 11.27 -7.75
C ASP A 174 15.52 10.30 -6.76
N GLN A 175 14.48 10.77 -6.08
CA GLN A 175 13.73 10.01 -5.07
C GLN A 175 12.24 9.90 -5.37
N LEU A 176 11.78 10.35 -6.55
CA LEU A 176 10.35 10.30 -6.89
C LEU A 176 9.81 8.87 -6.87
N GLY A 177 10.56 7.88 -7.38
CA GLY A 177 10.14 6.48 -7.33
C GLY A 177 9.94 5.96 -5.90
N SER A 178 10.79 6.39 -4.95
CA SER A 178 10.61 6.05 -3.53
C SER A 178 9.39 6.72 -2.91
N LEU A 179 9.08 7.96 -3.31
CA LEU A 179 7.87 8.66 -2.87
C LEU A 179 6.61 7.97 -3.41
N VAL A 180 6.61 7.62 -4.71
CA VAL A 180 5.53 6.89 -5.38
C VAL A 180 5.28 5.55 -4.67
N LEU A 181 6.33 4.76 -4.45
CA LEU A 181 6.21 3.50 -3.73
C LEU A 181 5.63 3.68 -2.32
N LEU A 182 6.13 4.67 -1.56
CA LEU A 182 5.64 4.97 -0.22
C LEU A 182 4.13 5.19 -0.18
N HIS A 183 3.62 6.06 -1.05
CA HIS A 183 2.20 6.43 -1.09
C HIS A 183 1.32 5.35 -1.71
N CYS A 184 1.79 4.65 -2.75
CA CYS A 184 1.07 3.48 -3.26
C CYS A 184 0.97 2.38 -2.20
N THR A 185 2.02 2.10 -1.44
CA THR A 185 1.97 1.15 -0.33
C THR A 185 1.02 1.61 0.77
N TYR A 186 0.98 2.90 1.10
CA TYR A 186 0.00 3.43 2.06
C TYR A 186 -1.45 3.17 1.63
N HIS A 187 -1.80 3.49 0.38
CA HIS A 187 -3.14 3.25 -0.12
C HIS A 187 -3.45 1.76 -0.31
N HIS A 188 -2.45 0.96 -0.70
CA HIS A 188 -2.61 -0.49 -0.81
C HIS A 188 -2.91 -1.13 0.55
N ASN A 189 -2.31 -0.64 1.64
CA ASN A 189 -2.62 -1.08 3.00
C ASN A 189 -4.08 -0.90 3.38
N LEU A 190 -4.64 0.27 3.08
CA LEU A 190 -6.04 0.58 3.36
C LEU A 190 -6.96 -0.25 2.48
N LEU A 191 -6.62 -0.42 1.21
CA LEU A 191 -7.32 -1.34 0.31
C LEU A 191 -7.33 -2.77 0.87
N ASP A 192 -6.17 -3.28 1.31
CA ASP A 192 -6.03 -4.62 1.90
C ASP A 192 -6.83 -4.77 3.19
N LEU A 193 -6.88 -3.74 4.03
CA LEU A 193 -7.68 -3.75 5.25
C LEU A 193 -9.19 -3.76 4.94
N TYR A 194 -9.64 -2.90 4.02
CA TYR A 194 -11.06 -2.75 3.66
C TYR A 194 -11.58 -3.86 2.76
N ARG A 195 -10.71 -4.73 2.24
CA ARG A 195 -11.08 -5.87 1.39
C ARG A 195 -12.06 -6.85 2.05
N ILE A 196 -12.16 -6.82 3.38
CA ILE A 196 -13.18 -7.56 4.15
C ILE A 196 -14.62 -7.24 3.70
N SER A 197 -14.83 -6.06 3.08
CA SER A 197 -16.11 -5.60 2.55
C SER A 197 -16.48 -6.15 1.16
N MET A 198 -15.56 -6.85 0.49
CA MET A 198 -15.74 -7.38 -0.87
C MET A 198 -15.34 -8.88 -0.95
N PRO A 199 -15.97 -9.76 -0.16
CA PRO A 199 -15.53 -11.15 -0.02
C PRO A 199 -15.53 -11.94 -1.32
N ASP A 200 -16.45 -11.64 -2.25
CA ASP A 200 -16.52 -12.30 -3.56
C ASP A 200 -15.34 -11.95 -4.47
N LEU A 201 -14.89 -10.69 -4.44
CA LEU A 201 -13.75 -10.23 -5.24
C LEU A 201 -12.44 -10.86 -4.77
N PHE A 202 -12.26 -10.92 -3.44
CA PHE A 202 -11.02 -11.36 -2.81
C PHE A 202 -11.03 -12.85 -2.40
N LYS A 203 -12.16 -13.55 -2.61
CA LYS A 203 -12.35 -14.97 -2.28
C LYS A 203 -11.95 -15.29 -0.85
N LEU A 204 -12.45 -14.50 0.10
CA LEU A 204 -12.12 -14.66 1.51
C LEU A 204 -12.64 -16.00 2.03
N ILE A 205 -11.80 -16.77 2.72
CA ILE A 205 -12.12 -18.14 3.17
C ILE A 205 -13.26 -18.13 4.21
N LYS A 206 -13.21 -17.17 5.14
CA LYS A 206 -14.20 -17.00 6.22
C LYS A 206 -14.51 -15.50 6.37
N PRO A 207 -15.37 -14.93 5.51
CA PRO A 207 -15.71 -13.52 5.60
C PRO A 207 -16.59 -13.22 6.82
N PHE A 208 -16.59 -11.97 7.28
CA PHE A 208 -17.57 -11.53 8.27
C PHE A 208 -18.97 -11.52 7.68
N TYR A 209 -19.95 -11.91 8.51
CA TYR A 209 -21.34 -11.61 8.23
C TYR A 209 -21.64 -10.19 8.73
N PHE A 210 -22.04 -9.30 7.83
CA PHE A 210 -22.48 -7.95 8.17
C PHE A 210 -23.99 -7.97 8.40
N PRO A 211 -24.48 -7.79 9.64
CA PRO A 211 -25.91 -7.76 9.90
C PRO A 211 -26.56 -6.48 9.33
N PRO A 212 -27.89 -6.45 9.13
CA PRO A 212 -28.58 -5.31 8.50
C PRO A 212 -28.32 -3.95 9.17
N ASN A 213 -28.11 -3.92 10.49
CA ASN A 213 -27.79 -2.70 11.23
C ASN A 213 -26.35 -2.20 11.01
N GLN A 214 -25.51 -2.93 10.28
CA GLN A 214 -24.13 -2.57 9.92
C GLN A 214 -23.97 -2.31 8.43
N GLN A 215 -25.07 -2.12 7.71
CA GLN A 215 -25.05 -1.89 6.26
C GLN A 215 -24.35 -0.58 5.88
N GLU A 216 -24.55 0.49 6.65
CA GLU A 216 -23.88 1.77 6.43
C GLU A 216 -22.36 1.65 6.62
N PHE A 217 -21.93 0.91 7.65
CA PHE A 217 -20.51 0.62 7.88
C PHE A 217 -19.91 -0.16 6.70
N LEU A 218 -20.60 -1.20 6.21
CA LEU A 218 -20.17 -1.95 5.04
C LEU A 218 -20.03 -1.07 3.79
N GLN A 219 -21.02 -0.22 3.51
CA GLN A 219 -20.99 0.71 2.38
C GLN A 219 -19.84 1.72 2.50
N SER A 220 -19.57 2.23 3.71
CA SER A 220 -18.43 3.10 3.97
C SER A 220 -17.11 2.40 3.65
N LEU A 221 -16.92 1.15 4.08
CA LEU A 221 -15.70 0.39 3.76
C LEU A 221 -15.53 0.16 2.26
N GLN A 222 -16.63 -0.10 1.55
CA GLN A 222 -16.60 -0.29 0.09
C GLN A 222 -16.23 1.00 -0.64
N ALA A 223 -16.77 2.14 -0.20
CA ALA A 223 -16.45 3.46 -0.73
C ALA A 223 -14.99 3.86 -0.43
N ASP A 224 -14.51 3.63 0.80
CA ASP A 224 -13.12 3.89 1.18
C ASP A 224 -12.14 3.00 0.38
N CYS A 225 -12.49 1.72 0.17
CA CYS A 225 -11.71 0.81 -0.68
C CYS A 225 -11.60 1.32 -2.13
N PHE A 226 -12.73 1.77 -2.71
CA PHE A 226 -12.76 2.40 -4.04
C PHE A 226 -11.92 3.68 -4.09
N TYR A 227 -12.03 4.54 -3.09
CA TYR A 227 -11.25 5.77 -2.98
C TYR A 227 -9.75 5.49 -3.01
N HIS A 228 -9.26 4.55 -2.20
CA HIS A 228 -7.83 4.22 -2.17
C HIS A 228 -7.32 3.57 -3.46
N ALA A 229 -8.16 2.77 -4.14
CA ALA A 229 -7.83 2.26 -5.47
C ALA A 229 -7.66 3.40 -6.50
N LYS A 230 -8.52 4.43 -6.46
CA LYS A 230 -8.40 5.62 -7.32
C LYS A 230 -7.12 6.43 -6.99
N GLN A 231 -6.76 6.55 -5.72
CA GLN A 231 -5.52 7.24 -5.31
C GLN A 231 -4.27 6.55 -5.87
N ILE A 232 -4.19 5.21 -5.79
CA ILE A 232 -3.09 4.45 -6.40
C ILE A 232 -2.98 4.77 -7.89
N SER A 233 -4.10 4.73 -8.61
CA SER A 233 -4.14 4.99 -10.05
C SER A 233 -3.70 6.42 -10.39
N THR A 234 -4.08 7.39 -9.56
CA THR A 234 -3.70 8.81 -9.72
C THR A 234 -2.19 9.01 -9.54
N ILE A 235 -1.63 8.45 -8.46
CA ILE A 235 -0.19 8.51 -8.15
C ILE A 235 0.63 7.87 -9.29
N LEU A 236 0.21 6.71 -9.80
CA LEU A 236 0.89 6.03 -10.89
C LEU A 236 0.81 6.82 -12.21
N ALA A 237 -0.35 7.43 -12.48
CA ALA A 237 -0.55 8.27 -13.66
C ALA A 237 0.27 9.57 -13.62
N GLU A 238 0.53 10.13 -12.44
CA GLU A 238 1.44 11.27 -12.28
C GLU A 238 2.90 10.82 -12.43
N ALA A 239 3.28 9.72 -11.78
CA ALA A 239 4.65 9.19 -11.85
C ALA A 239 5.10 8.86 -13.28
N VAL A 240 4.21 8.26 -14.09
CA VAL A 240 4.54 7.87 -15.47
C VAL A 240 4.79 9.08 -16.38
N GLN A 241 4.16 10.24 -16.09
CA GLN A 241 4.38 11.49 -16.85
C GLN A 241 5.82 11.99 -16.71
N HIS A 242 6.47 11.70 -15.59
CA HIS A 242 7.88 12.03 -15.36
C HIS A 242 8.86 10.96 -15.88
N GLY A 243 8.36 9.79 -16.26
CA GLY A 243 9.12 8.73 -16.92
C GLY A 243 9.04 7.37 -16.24
N ALA A 244 9.09 6.31 -17.06
CA ALA A 244 8.94 4.92 -16.63
C ALA A 244 9.93 4.46 -15.54
N ARG A 245 11.10 5.11 -15.43
CA ARG A 245 12.11 4.80 -14.40
C ARG A 245 11.60 4.97 -12.97
N TYR A 246 10.60 5.83 -12.75
CA TYR A 246 9.99 6.02 -11.43
C TYR A 246 8.98 4.94 -11.07
N LEU A 247 8.73 4.00 -11.99
CA LEU A 247 7.87 2.84 -11.83
C LEU A 247 8.67 1.54 -11.65
N ALA A 248 9.97 1.64 -11.34
CA ALA A 248 10.90 0.51 -11.33
C ALA A 248 10.86 -0.36 -10.07
N ASP A 249 9.82 -0.24 -9.22
CA ASP A 249 9.63 -1.15 -8.09
C ASP A 249 8.66 -2.28 -8.47
N SER A 250 9.05 -3.52 -8.14
CA SER A 250 8.32 -4.75 -8.52
C SER A 250 6.93 -4.88 -7.89
N LEU A 251 6.60 -4.09 -6.87
CA LEU A 251 5.28 -4.11 -6.24
C LEU A 251 4.24 -3.27 -7.00
N LEU A 252 4.67 -2.23 -7.72
CA LEU A 252 3.76 -1.30 -8.41
C LEU A 252 2.86 -1.98 -9.44
N PRO A 253 3.31 -2.98 -10.24
CA PRO A 253 2.40 -3.72 -11.11
C PRO A 253 1.25 -4.40 -10.35
N CYS A 254 1.53 -5.00 -9.19
CA CYS A 254 0.50 -5.62 -8.36
C CYS A 254 -0.48 -4.58 -7.82
N PHE A 255 0.01 -3.42 -7.36
CA PHE A 255 -0.85 -2.34 -6.86
C PHE A 255 -1.74 -1.75 -7.96
N ALA A 256 -1.23 -1.56 -9.18
CA ALA A 256 -2.01 -1.12 -10.33
C ALA A 256 -3.10 -2.14 -10.72
N TYR A 257 -2.78 -3.43 -10.65
CA TYR A 257 -3.73 -4.50 -10.93
C TYR A 257 -4.82 -4.61 -9.87
N ASP A 258 -4.47 -4.64 -8.59
CA ASP A 258 -5.43 -4.78 -7.50
C ASP A 258 -6.36 -3.56 -7.39
N SER A 259 -5.82 -2.34 -7.57
CA SER A 259 -6.66 -1.14 -7.66
C SER A 259 -7.63 -1.19 -8.83
N SER A 260 -7.18 -1.66 -10.00
CA SER A 260 -8.05 -1.83 -11.17
C SER A 260 -9.19 -2.82 -10.89
N ARG A 261 -8.90 -3.94 -10.25
CA ARG A 261 -9.93 -4.94 -9.88
C ARG A 261 -10.97 -4.38 -8.92
N VAL A 262 -10.55 -3.63 -7.92
CA VAL A 262 -11.46 -2.99 -6.95
C VAL A 262 -12.35 -1.96 -7.65
N MET A 263 -11.78 -1.08 -8.47
CA MET A 263 -12.57 -0.07 -9.20
C MET A 263 -13.60 -0.71 -10.11
N LEU A 264 -13.20 -1.71 -10.89
CA LEU A 264 -14.08 -2.45 -11.78
C LEU A 264 -15.18 -3.22 -11.03
N TYR A 265 -14.85 -3.85 -9.90
CA TYR A 265 -15.83 -4.55 -9.07
C TYR A 265 -16.85 -3.58 -8.46
N TYR A 266 -16.37 -2.44 -7.96
CA TYR A 266 -17.22 -1.43 -7.33
C TYR A 266 -18.27 -0.91 -8.31
N ILE A 267 -17.86 -0.45 -9.49
CA ILE A 267 -18.80 0.09 -10.49
C ILE A 267 -19.75 -0.98 -11.04
N ALA A 268 -19.33 -2.25 -11.10
CA ALA A 268 -20.13 -3.31 -11.68
C ALA A 268 -21.12 -3.97 -10.69
N ARG A 269 -20.84 -3.90 -9.37
CA ARG A 269 -21.61 -4.67 -8.38
C ARG A 269 -22.10 -3.88 -7.16
N LEU A 270 -21.46 -2.74 -6.84
CA LEU A 270 -21.69 -2.04 -5.58
C LEU A 270 -22.24 -0.63 -5.77
N LEU A 271 -21.92 0.02 -6.89
CA LEU A 271 -22.40 1.36 -7.20
C LEU A 271 -23.91 1.33 -7.45
N ASP A 272 -24.64 2.19 -6.72
CA ASP A 272 -26.04 2.46 -7.00
C ASP A 272 -26.15 3.40 -8.22
N LEU A 273 -26.61 2.83 -9.34
CA LEU A 273 -26.74 3.53 -10.62
C LEU A 273 -27.87 4.56 -10.63
N SER A 274 -28.75 4.58 -9.63
CA SER A 274 -29.79 5.60 -9.51
C SER A 274 -29.25 6.94 -8.99
N ARG A 275 -28.01 6.97 -8.48
CA ARG A 275 -27.40 8.19 -7.97
C ARG A 275 -27.05 9.16 -9.10
N PRO A 276 -27.19 10.49 -8.88
CA PRO A 276 -26.90 11.49 -9.90
C PRO A 276 -25.42 11.55 -10.31
N ASP A 277 -24.51 11.11 -9.45
CA ASP A 277 -23.06 11.06 -9.70
C ASP A 277 -22.58 9.72 -10.27
N ALA A 278 -23.45 8.72 -10.43
CA ALA A 278 -23.06 7.36 -10.80
C ALA A 278 -22.37 7.30 -12.15
N GLU A 279 -22.89 7.98 -13.18
CA GLU A 279 -22.30 8.01 -14.52
C GLU A 279 -20.87 8.57 -14.48
N THR A 280 -20.66 9.65 -13.74
CA THR A 280 -19.33 10.26 -13.58
C THR A 280 -18.37 9.29 -12.89
N ILE A 281 -18.82 8.59 -11.83
CA ILE A 281 -18.01 7.59 -11.13
C ILE A 281 -17.62 6.43 -12.07
N VAL A 282 -18.54 5.95 -12.89
CA VAL A 282 -18.29 4.88 -13.88
C VAL A 282 -17.24 5.33 -14.90
N VAL A 283 -17.42 6.51 -15.49
CA VAL A 283 -16.49 7.06 -16.50
C VAL A 283 -15.10 7.27 -15.92
N ASP A 284 -15.00 7.89 -14.74
CA ASP A 284 -13.74 8.11 -14.04
C ASP A 284 -13.01 6.79 -13.74
N ALA A 285 -13.72 5.79 -13.24
CA ALA A 285 -13.16 4.48 -12.93
C ALA A 285 -12.65 3.77 -14.18
N ILE A 286 -13.42 3.80 -15.28
CA ILE A 286 -13.01 3.23 -16.56
C ILE A 286 -11.74 3.90 -17.07
N ASN A 287 -11.69 5.24 -17.06
CA ASN A 287 -10.51 6.00 -17.51
C ASN A 287 -9.28 5.69 -16.65
N ALA A 288 -9.44 5.60 -15.32
CA ALA A 288 -8.36 5.23 -14.41
C ALA A 288 -7.84 3.82 -14.69
N VAL A 289 -8.73 2.85 -14.93
CA VAL A 289 -8.36 1.45 -15.25
C VAL A 289 -7.65 1.35 -16.60
N GLU A 290 -8.07 2.12 -17.60
CA GLU A 290 -7.36 2.19 -18.88
C GLU A 290 -5.96 2.79 -18.74
N SER A 291 -5.84 3.84 -17.92
CA SER A 291 -4.54 4.41 -17.57
C SER A 291 -3.64 3.36 -16.90
N ASN A 292 -4.17 2.62 -15.92
CA ASN A 292 -3.45 1.55 -15.24
C ASN A 292 -3.00 0.44 -16.21
N SER A 293 -3.84 0.03 -17.16
CA SER A 293 -3.45 -0.95 -18.20
C SER A 293 -2.26 -0.43 -19.03
N LYS A 294 -2.30 0.83 -19.50
CA LYS A 294 -1.17 1.43 -20.24
C LYS A 294 0.10 1.53 -19.40
N ILE A 295 -0.04 1.88 -18.12
CA ILE A 295 1.06 1.94 -17.16
C ILE A 295 1.67 0.54 -16.93
N LEU A 296 0.84 -0.49 -16.78
CA LEU A 296 1.29 -1.88 -16.68
C LEU A 296 2.07 -2.33 -17.92
N ARG A 297 1.60 -1.98 -19.12
CA ARG A 297 2.34 -2.23 -20.37
C ARG A 297 3.69 -1.51 -20.39
N THR A 298 3.76 -0.31 -19.82
CA THR A 298 5.03 0.44 -19.67
C THR A 298 5.99 -0.27 -18.70
N MET A 299 5.46 -0.83 -17.60
CA MET A 299 6.23 -1.61 -16.63
C MET A 299 6.70 -2.97 -17.18
N ALA A 300 6.09 -3.50 -18.25
CA ALA A 300 6.38 -4.83 -18.79
C ALA A 300 7.85 -5.02 -19.23
N ALA A 301 8.53 -3.94 -19.63
CA ALA A 301 9.95 -3.96 -19.95
C ALA A 301 10.85 -4.30 -18.74
N LEU A 302 10.39 -3.94 -17.53
CA LEU A 302 11.10 -4.21 -16.27
C LEU A 302 10.58 -5.47 -15.59
N PHE A 303 9.27 -5.73 -15.68
CA PHE A 303 8.57 -6.78 -14.97
C PHE A 303 7.66 -7.56 -15.93
N PRO A 304 8.08 -8.75 -16.41
CA PRO A 304 7.27 -9.55 -17.34
C PRO A 304 5.85 -9.86 -16.85
N LEU A 305 5.66 -9.97 -15.52
CA LEU A 305 4.35 -10.16 -14.90
C LEU A 305 3.36 -9.03 -15.27
N ALA A 306 3.84 -7.79 -15.43
CA ALA A 306 2.98 -6.63 -15.69
C ALA A 306 2.19 -6.76 -16.99
N ASP A 307 2.73 -7.43 -18.01
CA ASP A 307 2.04 -7.66 -19.28
C ASP A 307 0.82 -8.59 -19.14
N SER A 308 0.98 -9.65 -18.33
CA SER A 308 -0.11 -10.58 -18.00
C SER A 308 -1.20 -9.90 -17.18
N LEU A 309 -0.79 -9.05 -16.22
CA LEU A 309 -1.71 -8.24 -15.42
C LEU A 309 -2.48 -7.25 -16.31
N ALA A 310 -1.80 -6.53 -17.22
CA ALA A 310 -2.43 -5.61 -18.17
C ALA A 310 -3.48 -6.31 -19.03
N THR A 311 -3.12 -7.46 -19.62
CA THR A 311 -4.02 -8.26 -20.45
C THR A 311 -5.25 -8.73 -19.68
N THR A 312 -5.09 -9.05 -18.39
CA THR A 312 -6.21 -9.47 -17.54
C THR A 312 -7.12 -8.30 -17.18
N THR A 313 -6.54 -7.14 -16.85
CA THR A 313 -7.27 -5.89 -16.61
C THR A 313 -8.10 -5.48 -17.83
N GLU A 314 -7.50 -5.51 -19.03
CA GLU A 314 -8.17 -5.16 -20.29
C GLU A 314 -9.36 -6.10 -20.59
N ARG A 315 -9.20 -7.40 -20.33
CA ARG A 315 -10.30 -8.38 -20.49
C ARG A 315 -11.47 -8.11 -19.54
N TRP A 316 -11.17 -7.80 -18.27
CA TRP A 316 -12.21 -7.45 -17.29
C TRP A 316 -12.93 -6.16 -17.67
N LEU A 317 -12.17 -5.13 -18.07
CA LEU A 317 -12.73 -3.86 -18.52
C LEU A 317 -13.64 -4.05 -19.75
N ALA A 318 -13.22 -4.86 -20.73
CA ALA A 318 -14.03 -5.16 -21.91
C ALA A 318 -15.34 -5.88 -21.55
N LYS A 319 -15.33 -6.78 -20.56
CA LYS A 319 -16.54 -7.45 -20.06
C LYS A 319 -17.52 -6.45 -19.46
N ILE A 320 -17.02 -5.55 -18.61
CA ILE A 320 -17.84 -4.53 -17.94
C ILE A 320 -18.46 -3.55 -18.95
N ARG A 321 -17.69 -3.09 -19.93
CA ARG A 321 -18.20 -2.25 -21.03
C ARG A 321 -19.36 -2.91 -21.78
N LYS A 322 -19.24 -4.20 -22.07
CA LYS A 322 -20.32 -4.95 -22.73
C LYS A 322 -21.58 -5.04 -21.86
N THR A 323 -21.42 -5.20 -20.55
CA THR A 323 -22.56 -5.23 -19.62
C THR A 323 -23.29 -3.89 -19.60
N PHE A 324 -22.57 -2.77 -19.44
CA PHE A 324 -23.20 -1.44 -19.47
C PHE A 324 -23.88 -1.11 -20.81
N ALA A 325 -23.24 -1.44 -21.95
CA ALA A 325 -23.85 -1.24 -23.27
C ALA A 325 -25.12 -2.09 -23.50
N GLN A 326 -25.20 -3.27 -22.88
CA GLN A 326 -26.40 -4.11 -22.95
C GLN A 326 -27.55 -3.54 -22.12
N ASP A 327 -27.25 -2.99 -20.94
CA ASP A 327 -28.26 -2.38 -20.07
C ASP A 327 -28.85 -1.10 -20.68
N GLU A 328 -28.03 -0.25 -21.31
CA GLU A 328 -28.51 0.92 -22.06
C GLU A 328 -29.46 0.52 -23.20
N HIS A 329 -29.08 -0.48 -24.01
CA HIS A 329 -29.93 -0.99 -25.09
C HIS A 329 -31.21 -1.69 -24.61
N MET A 330 -31.28 -2.19 -23.37
CA MET A 330 -32.51 -2.72 -22.79
C MET A 330 -33.42 -1.60 -22.26
N SER A 331 -32.86 -0.49 -21.78
CA SER A 331 -33.63 0.67 -21.33
C SER A 331 -34.28 1.46 -22.48
N ASP A 332 -33.73 1.36 -23.70
CA ASP A 332 -34.25 2.01 -24.91
C ASP A 332 -35.33 1.21 -25.68
N ARG A 333 -35.72 0.01 -25.20
CA ARG A 333 -36.83 -0.73 -25.82
C ARG A 333 -38.17 -0.20 -25.32
N PRO A 334 -39.12 0.15 -26.21
CA PRO A 334 -40.46 0.50 -25.78
C PRO A 334 -41.08 -0.70 -25.05
N LEU A 335 -41.59 -0.45 -23.84
CA LEU A 335 -42.33 -1.40 -23.02
C LEU A 335 -43.57 -1.88 -23.78
N HIS A 336 -43.44 -3.00 -24.50
CA HIS A 336 -44.57 -3.87 -24.77
C HIS A 336 -44.53 -5.00 -23.75
N GLY A 337 -45.62 -5.03 -22.98
CA GLY A 337 -45.77 -5.83 -21.77
C GLY A 337 -45.53 -7.30 -22.04
N ASP A 338 -44.76 -7.89 -21.14
CA ASP A 338 -44.94 -9.22 -20.59
C ASP A 338 -44.06 -9.27 -19.33
N GLU A 339 -44.62 -8.73 -18.24
CA GLU A 339 -44.10 -8.96 -16.89
C GLU A 339 -44.24 -10.45 -16.55
N GLU A 340 -43.37 -10.93 -15.64
CA GLU A 340 -43.24 -12.33 -15.20
C GLU A 340 -42.36 -13.26 -16.08
N ARG A 341 -41.04 -13.01 -16.15
CA ARG A 341 -40.05 -14.13 -16.17
C ARG A 341 -38.56 -13.81 -15.97
N TYR A 342 -38.14 -12.56 -15.80
CA TYR A 342 -36.71 -12.22 -15.94
C TYR A 342 -35.88 -12.08 -14.65
N ALA A 343 -36.46 -12.29 -13.46
CA ALA A 343 -35.73 -12.11 -12.20
C ALA A 343 -34.72 -13.23 -11.84
N THR A 344 -34.50 -14.25 -12.66
CA THR A 344 -33.67 -15.43 -12.27
C THR A 344 -32.52 -15.77 -13.21
N LYS A 345 -32.28 -15.01 -14.29
CA LYS A 345 -31.23 -15.36 -15.28
C LYS A 345 -29.89 -14.63 -15.11
N THR A 346 -29.79 -13.59 -14.28
CA THR A 346 -28.55 -12.81 -14.11
C THR A 346 -27.52 -13.48 -13.16
N LEU A 347 -27.87 -14.60 -12.53
CA LEU A 347 -27.06 -15.23 -11.46
C LEU A 347 -26.07 -16.32 -11.90
N LYS A 348 -25.83 -16.57 -13.20
CA LYS A 348 -24.95 -17.70 -13.64
C LYS A 348 -23.84 -17.41 -14.66
N SER A 349 -23.65 -16.18 -15.16
CA SER A 349 -22.61 -15.91 -16.19
C SER A 349 -21.32 -15.24 -15.67
N VAL A 350 -21.15 -15.18 -14.34
CA VAL A 350 -19.92 -14.68 -13.70
C VAL A 350 -19.25 -15.79 -12.89
N GLN A 351 -19.02 -16.93 -13.53
CA GLN A 351 -18.01 -17.90 -13.10
C GLN A 351 -17.28 -18.42 -14.34
N TYR A 352 -15.98 -18.59 -14.19
CA TYR A 352 -14.91 -18.80 -15.19
C TYR A 352 -14.25 -17.54 -15.74
#